data_AF-A0A6M8VWG5-F1
#
_entry.id   AF-A0A6M8VWG5-F1
#
_cell.length_a   1.000
_cell.length_b   1.000
_cell.length_c   1.000
_cell.angle_alpha   90.00
_cell.angle_beta   90.00
_cell.angle_gamma   90.00
#
_symmetry.space_group_name_H-M   'P 1'
#
loop_
_entity.id
_entity.type
_entity.pdbx_description
1 polymer ?
#
loop_
_entity_poly.entity_id
_entity_poly.type
_entity_poly.pdbx_seq_one_letter_code
_entity_poly.pdbx_strand_id
1 'polypeptide(L)'
;MQTESRIFQGKEYLLLDVEPIYQKSKVFYLAKMKAKDLVEMFTVSPTQYDIDKNKALASSFVSDADYYQDLVEKLEKRTPRNDDRNTGFQRELRKDRAKAINKYLAEEEYPFFPNTIIASCELINDIEEAGLNTSSGIGDFESLENRPDRLGFLYKDDGEHYRLLLPKMKGAVLVIDGQHRLEGLRLWLDNEQNADGYNVLVSFIVGYDRSVIAKQFYTINYEQKSVNKSLLLHLTAEFSQDLDEVTFLHNLVKILNEHEDSPFLGRIKMLGVTPEEARGDERYLYSVSQAFLIEHMKRFIDKKFIDSKAYTPIFLYYFQHRNMHIDIIRFLSRYFLAIKELKSDWNDPQNSILSKGMGIGAFLVALHTIFPIIFVNDLGRDPNKIGEVSVDYFKNVLSGIENVNFTRSGDFTGVGSSGTVTKIKNAILDEIGYRDNGEVEEFQKWLRSKTKF
;
A
#
# COMPACT_ATOMS: atom_id res chain seq x y z
N MET A 1 23.43 9.04 -28.25
CA MET A 1 22.80 9.69 -27.08
C MET A 1 22.79 11.20 -27.25
N GLN A 2 21.96 11.65 -28.17
CA GLN A 2 21.48 13.03 -28.29
C GLN A 2 20.09 13.13 -27.63
N THR A 3 19.70 14.36 -27.26
CA THR A 3 18.40 14.67 -26.68
C THR A 3 17.74 15.69 -27.60
N GLU A 4 16.59 15.35 -28.16
CA GLU A 4 15.83 16.21 -29.08
C GLU A 4 14.44 16.50 -28.52
N SER A 5 13.97 17.74 -28.62
CA SER A 5 12.55 18.05 -28.38
C SER A 5 11.74 17.80 -29.65
N ARG A 6 10.56 17.20 -29.50
CA ARG A 6 9.55 17.06 -30.57
C ARG A 6 8.19 17.53 -30.09
N ILE A 7 7.36 18.00 -31.00
CA ILE A 7 5.99 18.42 -30.69
C ILE A 7 5.03 17.43 -31.36
N PHE A 8 4.18 16.81 -30.54
CA PHE A 8 3.11 15.94 -31.02
C PHE A 8 1.78 16.45 -30.49
N GLN A 9 0.84 16.77 -31.39
CA GLN A 9 -0.50 17.29 -31.03
C GLN A 9 -0.45 18.45 -30.02
N GLY A 10 0.51 19.38 -30.19
CA GLY A 10 0.68 20.55 -29.32
C GLY A 10 1.37 20.31 -27.98
N LYS A 11 1.80 19.07 -27.68
CA LYS A 11 2.57 18.73 -26.47
C LYS A 11 4.04 18.51 -26.82
N GLU A 12 4.93 19.04 -25.99
CA GLU A 12 6.38 18.83 -26.13
C GLU A 12 6.78 17.48 -25.51
N TYR A 13 7.58 16.73 -26.26
CA TYR A 13 8.17 15.46 -25.84
C TYR A 13 9.68 15.54 -25.94
N LEU A 14 10.35 14.96 -24.96
CA LEU A 14 11.77 14.72 -24.98
C LEU A 14 12.04 13.34 -25.60
N LEU A 15 12.85 13.31 -26.65
CA LEU A 15 13.33 12.10 -27.28
C LEU A 15 14.73 11.78 -26.75
N LEU A 16 14.88 10.60 -26.14
CA LEU A 16 16.14 10.10 -25.60
C LEU A 16 16.58 8.87 -26.38
N ASP A 17 17.83 8.86 -26.86
CA ASP A 17 18.46 7.58 -27.22
C ASP A 17 18.76 6.81 -25.94
N VAL A 18 18.38 5.53 -25.90
CA VAL A 18 18.58 4.67 -24.74
C VAL A 18 19.30 3.38 -25.11
N GLU A 19 20.18 2.92 -24.22
CA GLU A 19 20.94 1.69 -24.40
C GLU A 19 20.34 0.57 -23.54
N PRO A 20 19.91 -0.57 -24.11
CA PRO A 20 19.39 -1.69 -23.34
C PRO A 20 20.52 -2.42 -22.61
N ILE A 21 20.41 -2.54 -21.29
CA ILE A 21 21.33 -3.30 -20.45
C ILE A 21 20.66 -4.58 -19.98
N TYR A 22 21.15 -5.72 -20.45
CA TYR A 22 20.63 -7.04 -20.12
C TYR A 22 21.31 -7.63 -18.88
N GLN A 23 20.52 -8.02 -17.90
CA GLN A 23 20.95 -8.74 -16.71
C GLN A 23 20.09 -10.01 -16.56
N LYS A 24 20.63 -11.14 -17.02
CA LYS A 24 19.90 -12.40 -17.16
C LYS A 24 18.68 -12.21 -18.09
N SER A 25 17.47 -12.52 -17.60
CA SER A 25 16.21 -12.35 -18.33
C SER A 25 15.58 -10.97 -18.19
N LYS A 26 16.26 -10.03 -17.53
CA LYS A 26 15.76 -8.69 -17.25
C LYS A 26 16.55 -7.64 -18.03
N VAL A 27 15.88 -6.58 -18.48
CA VAL A 27 16.46 -5.44 -19.20
C VAL A 27 16.13 -4.14 -18.49
N PHE A 28 17.06 -3.18 -18.48
CA PHE A 28 16.78 -1.78 -18.15
C PHE A 28 17.47 -0.89 -19.17
N TYR A 29 17.14 0.39 -19.21
CA TYR A 29 17.58 1.28 -20.27
C TYR A 29 18.45 2.40 -19.70
N LEU A 30 19.68 2.54 -20.18
CA LEU A 30 20.58 3.62 -19.78
C LEU A 30 20.42 4.79 -20.75
N ALA A 31 20.30 6.01 -20.23
CA ALA A 31 20.15 7.21 -21.01
C ALA A 31 21.00 8.35 -20.45
N LYS A 32 21.39 9.27 -21.33
CA LYS A 32 21.91 10.59 -20.94
C LYS A 32 20.79 11.61 -21.05
N MET A 33 20.58 12.40 -20.00
CA MET A 33 19.55 13.44 -19.97
C MET A 33 20.15 14.76 -19.47
N LYS A 34 19.69 15.91 -19.98
CA LYS A 34 20.10 17.21 -19.44
C LYS A 34 19.54 17.34 -18.02
N ALA A 35 20.36 17.84 -17.09
CA ALA A 35 19.93 17.99 -15.70
C ALA A 35 18.70 18.91 -15.58
N LYS A 36 18.63 19.98 -16.37
CA LYS A 36 17.50 20.90 -16.43
C LYS A 36 16.19 20.20 -16.83
N ASP A 37 16.21 19.44 -17.92
CA ASP A 37 15.02 18.70 -18.38
C ASP A 37 14.57 17.69 -17.31
N LEU A 38 15.51 16.97 -16.69
CA LEU A 38 15.17 16.00 -15.65
C LEU A 38 14.58 16.68 -14.40
N VAL A 39 15.14 17.82 -13.98
CA VAL A 39 14.64 18.60 -12.83
C VAL A 39 13.25 19.19 -13.08
N GLU A 40 12.94 19.56 -14.32
CA GLU A 40 11.61 20.05 -14.71
C GLU A 40 10.56 18.91 -14.77
N MET A 41 10.99 17.71 -15.15
CA MET A 41 10.10 16.58 -15.44
C MET A 41 9.92 15.60 -14.28
N PHE A 42 10.85 15.55 -13.32
CA PHE A 42 10.80 14.51 -12.30
C PHE A 42 9.66 14.72 -11.29
N THR A 43 9.26 13.60 -10.70
CA THR A 43 8.55 13.56 -9.45
C THR A 43 9.15 12.50 -8.53
N VAL A 44 9.08 12.77 -7.24
CA VAL A 44 9.38 11.79 -6.17
C VAL A 44 8.09 11.17 -5.61
N SER A 45 6.94 11.62 -6.09
CA SER A 45 5.61 11.17 -5.70
C SER A 45 4.80 10.82 -6.95
N PRO A 46 4.21 9.63 -7.07
CA PRO A 46 3.17 9.40 -8.07
C PRO A 46 2.08 10.48 -7.94
N THR A 47 1.58 10.95 -9.07
CA THR A 47 1.03 12.31 -9.22
C THR A 47 -0.38 12.58 -8.62
N GLN A 48 -0.56 13.81 -8.10
CA GLN A 48 -1.68 14.39 -7.30
C GLN A 48 -2.92 14.91 -8.08
N TYR A 49 -4.12 14.93 -7.44
CA TYR A 49 -5.36 15.70 -7.75
C TYR A 49 -6.27 15.89 -6.50
N ASP A 50 -7.17 16.87 -6.64
CA ASP A 50 -7.82 17.76 -5.67
C ASP A 50 -8.55 17.22 -4.43
N ILE A 51 -8.31 17.93 -3.33
CA ILE A 51 -8.62 17.63 -1.93
C ILE A 51 -10.01 18.11 -1.47
N ASP A 52 -10.66 18.97 -2.26
CA ASP A 52 -11.88 19.67 -1.85
C ASP A 52 -13.18 18.99 -2.31
N LYS A 53 -13.10 17.91 -3.11
CA LYS A 53 -14.29 17.17 -3.57
C LYS A 53 -14.81 16.11 -2.61
N ASN A 54 -13.97 15.54 -1.75
CA ASN A 54 -14.36 14.40 -0.91
C ASN A 54 -15.00 14.79 0.44
N LYS A 55 -14.78 16.02 0.92
CA LYS A 55 -15.49 16.54 2.11
C LYS A 55 -16.98 16.78 1.86
N ALA A 56 -17.38 17.03 0.63
CA ALA A 56 -18.78 17.33 0.27
C ALA A 56 -19.61 16.07 -0.05
N LEU A 57 -18.98 14.91 -0.26
CA LEU A 57 -19.67 13.66 -0.63
C LEU A 57 -19.93 12.75 0.58
N ALA A 58 -19.07 12.80 1.61
CA ALA A 58 -19.25 12.05 2.85
C ALA A 58 -20.53 12.45 3.62
N SER A 59 -21.05 13.65 3.37
CA SER A 59 -22.26 14.19 4.03
C SER A 59 -23.58 13.78 3.36
N SER A 60 -23.58 12.97 2.30
CA SER A 60 -24.78 12.65 1.51
C SER A 60 -25.30 11.20 1.58
N PHE A 61 -24.75 10.33 2.42
CA PHE A 61 -25.17 8.91 2.47
C PHE A 61 -25.96 8.58 3.74
N VAL A 62 -27.10 7.89 3.57
CA VAL A 62 -28.13 7.68 4.61
C VAL A 62 -28.12 6.25 5.20
N SER A 63 -27.17 5.39 4.83
CA SER A 63 -26.97 4.10 5.52
C SER A 63 -25.55 3.54 5.35
N ASP A 64 -25.04 2.85 6.36
CA ASP A 64 -23.70 2.23 6.39
C ASP A 64 -23.46 1.28 5.20
N ALA A 65 -24.51 0.61 4.72
CA ALA A 65 -24.39 -0.37 3.63
C ALA A 65 -24.02 0.28 2.29
N ASP A 66 -24.62 1.44 1.98
CA ASP A 66 -24.42 2.13 0.71
C ASP A 66 -23.02 2.77 0.62
N TYR A 67 -22.51 3.32 1.73
CA TYR A 67 -21.18 3.93 1.79
C TYR A 67 -20.06 2.91 1.57
N TYR A 68 -20.15 1.81 2.31
CA TYR A 68 -19.19 0.72 2.23
C TYR A 68 -19.21 0.02 0.87
N GLN A 69 -20.40 -0.10 0.27
CA GLN A 69 -20.57 -0.65 -1.08
C GLN A 69 -20.07 0.31 -2.15
N ASP A 70 -20.33 1.62 -2.04
CA ASP A 70 -19.76 2.64 -2.92
C ASP A 70 -18.24 2.73 -2.78
N LEU A 71 -17.70 2.57 -1.57
CA LEU A 71 -16.25 2.54 -1.32
C LEU A 71 -15.61 1.31 -1.97
N VAL A 72 -16.20 0.11 -1.81
CA VAL A 72 -15.72 -1.11 -2.48
C VAL A 72 -15.91 -1.03 -3.99
N GLU A 73 -17.04 -0.53 -4.50
CA GLU A 73 -17.22 -0.30 -5.94
C GLU A 73 -16.23 0.71 -6.50
N LYS A 74 -15.88 1.77 -5.75
CA LYS A 74 -14.81 2.71 -6.10
C LYS A 74 -13.43 2.07 -6.04
N LEU A 75 -13.20 1.14 -5.10
CA LEU A 75 -11.97 0.35 -4.98
C LEU A 75 -11.83 -0.68 -6.12
N GLU A 76 -12.94 -1.28 -6.56
CA GLU A 76 -13.02 -2.23 -7.69
C GLU A 76 -12.96 -1.55 -9.06
N LYS A 77 -13.51 -0.34 -9.17
CA LYS A 77 -13.49 0.51 -10.38
C LYS A 77 -12.25 1.41 -10.45
N ARG A 78 -11.16 1.12 -9.72
CA ARG A 78 -10.00 2.02 -9.61
C ARG A 78 -9.30 2.25 -10.97
N THR A 79 -9.74 3.29 -11.65
CA THR A 79 -8.85 4.32 -12.19
C THR A 79 -8.16 5.02 -10.99
N PRO A 80 -6.87 5.37 -11.09
CA PRO A 80 -6.10 5.91 -9.97
C PRO A 80 -6.71 7.22 -9.44
N ARG A 81 -7.15 7.25 -8.18
CA ARG A 81 -7.63 8.47 -7.48
C ARG A 81 -7.11 8.57 -6.03
N ASN A 82 -6.04 9.34 -5.88
CA ASN A 82 -5.91 10.62 -5.16
C ASN A 82 -6.37 10.90 -3.71
N ASP A 83 -6.73 9.92 -2.89
CA ASP A 83 -6.92 10.21 -1.47
C ASP A 83 -5.99 9.36 -0.60
N ASP A 84 -4.77 9.85 -0.43
CA ASP A 84 -4.05 9.78 0.84
C ASP A 84 -3.01 10.89 0.92
N ARG A 85 -3.22 11.79 1.86
CA ARG A 85 -2.40 12.97 2.03
C ARG A 85 -1.15 12.59 2.82
N ASN A 86 -0.03 13.05 2.26
CA ASN A 86 1.05 13.64 3.04
C ASN A 86 2.02 12.70 3.77
N THR A 87 2.50 11.69 3.08
CA THR A 87 3.65 10.93 3.55
C THR A 87 4.57 10.60 2.39
N GLY A 88 5.66 11.36 2.28
CA GLY A 88 6.65 11.16 1.24
C GLY A 88 7.09 9.70 1.16
N PHE A 89 6.95 9.12 -0.02
CA PHE A 89 7.29 7.74 -0.36
C PHE A 89 8.79 7.42 -0.24
N GLN A 90 9.60 8.43 0.05
CA GLN A 90 11.05 8.38 0.03
C GLN A 90 11.62 8.84 1.37
N ARG A 91 12.90 8.55 1.65
CA ARG A 91 13.60 9.06 2.85
C ARG A 91 13.35 10.57 2.96
N GLU A 92 13.01 11.06 4.16
CA GLU A 92 12.94 12.50 4.43
C GLU A 92 14.08 13.22 3.74
N LEU A 93 13.72 14.24 2.95
CA LEU A 93 14.70 15.05 2.25
C LEU A 93 15.54 15.78 3.30
N ARG A 94 16.75 15.26 3.57
CA ARG A 94 17.69 15.94 4.44
C ARG A 94 18.18 17.20 3.71
N LYS A 95 17.59 18.34 4.09
CA LYS A 95 17.95 19.66 3.54
C LYS A 95 19.46 19.90 3.60
N ASP A 96 20.13 19.43 4.63
CA ASP A 96 21.59 19.54 4.79
C ASP A 96 22.37 18.79 3.71
N ARG A 97 21.87 17.61 3.30
CA ARG A 97 22.49 16.81 2.23
C ARG A 97 22.29 17.46 0.87
N ALA A 98 21.10 17.98 0.59
CA ALA A 98 20.83 18.71 -0.65
C ALA A 98 21.69 19.99 -0.74
N LYS A 99 21.82 20.74 0.36
CA LYS A 99 22.70 21.91 0.45
C LYS A 99 24.18 21.56 0.24
N ALA A 100 24.65 20.44 0.82
CA ALA A 100 26.02 19.98 0.60
C ALA A 100 26.29 19.63 -0.88
N ILE A 101 25.30 19.02 -1.56
CA ILE A 101 25.39 18.71 -2.98
C ILE A 101 25.39 19.98 -3.83
N ASN A 102 24.53 20.96 -3.52
CA ASN A 102 24.55 22.28 -4.16
C ASN A 102 25.93 22.95 -4.01
N LYS A 103 26.48 22.93 -2.80
CA LYS A 103 27.82 23.47 -2.51
C LYS A 103 28.91 22.78 -3.33
N TYR A 104 28.88 21.45 -3.38
CA TYR A 104 29.79 20.64 -4.19
C TYR A 104 29.73 21.01 -5.68
N LEU A 105 28.52 21.21 -6.22
CA LEU A 105 28.34 21.59 -7.63
C LEU A 105 28.87 22.99 -7.96
N ALA A 106 28.74 23.94 -7.02
CA ALA A 106 29.13 25.33 -7.22
C ALA A 106 30.62 25.62 -6.95
N GLU A 107 31.25 24.89 -6.03
CA GLU A 107 32.58 25.24 -5.51
C GLU A 107 33.72 24.34 -5.99
N GLU A 108 33.42 23.10 -6.43
CA GLU A 108 34.46 22.15 -6.83
C GLU A 108 34.86 22.33 -8.29
N GLU A 109 36.13 22.07 -8.60
CA GLU A 109 36.69 22.18 -9.96
C GLU A 109 36.15 21.09 -10.90
N TYR A 110 35.82 19.90 -10.37
CA TYR A 110 35.33 18.76 -11.14
C TYR A 110 34.05 18.15 -10.53
N PRO A 111 32.90 18.84 -10.61
CA PRO A 111 31.67 18.39 -9.98
C PRO A 111 30.92 17.37 -10.85
N PHE A 112 31.45 16.16 -11.03
CA PHE A 112 30.81 15.12 -11.84
C PHE A 112 30.09 14.05 -10.99
N PHE A 113 28.92 13.60 -11.46
CA PHE A 113 28.18 12.47 -10.88
C PHE A 113 28.34 11.21 -11.74
N PRO A 114 29.22 10.26 -11.36
CA PRO A 114 29.42 9.05 -12.14
C PRO A 114 28.27 8.03 -11.96
N ASN A 115 27.51 8.17 -10.87
CA ASN A 115 26.43 7.25 -10.53
C ASN A 115 25.14 7.60 -11.26
N THR A 116 24.40 6.58 -11.69
CA THR A 116 23.10 6.76 -12.35
C THR A 116 22.01 7.22 -11.38
N ILE A 117 21.07 8.02 -11.86
CA ILE A 117 19.76 8.26 -11.22
C ILE A 117 18.85 7.14 -11.69
N ILE A 118 18.17 6.44 -10.77
CA ILE A 118 17.28 5.34 -11.14
C ILE A 118 15.87 5.91 -11.22
N ALA A 119 15.19 5.68 -12.34
CA ALA A 119 13.87 6.22 -12.61
C ALA A 119 12.98 5.22 -13.33
N SER A 120 11.68 5.47 -13.30
CA SER A 120 10.70 4.85 -14.18
C SER A 120 9.91 5.96 -14.90
N CYS A 121 9.26 5.59 -15.99
CA CYS A 121 8.45 6.51 -16.79
C CYS A 121 6.99 6.25 -16.46
N GLU A 122 6.20 7.30 -16.26
CA GLU A 122 4.77 7.09 -16.02
C GLU A 122 4.06 6.58 -17.30
N LEU A 123 3.04 5.73 -17.10
CA LEU A 123 2.15 5.16 -18.12
C LEU A 123 2.82 4.37 -19.25
N ILE A 124 4.14 4.18 -19.22
CA ILE A 124 4.88 3.46 -20.28
C ILE A 124 4.55 1.97 -20.36
N ASN A 125 3.93 1.42 -19.32
CA ASN A 125 3.43 0.04 -19.30
C ASN A 125 1.97 -0.05 -19.74
N ASP A 126 1.27 1.07 -19.86
CA ASP A 126 -0.15 1.15 -20.25
C ASP A 126 -0.28 1.39 -21.78
N ILE A 127 0.79 1.09 -22.54
CA ILE A 127 0.86 1.27 -23.99
C ILE A 127 -0.17 0.41 -24.74
N GLU A 128 -0.49 -0.78 -24.24
CA GLU A 128 -1.49 -1.68 -24.82
C GLU A 128 -2.90 -1.10 -24.70
N GLU A 129 -3.22 -0.41 -23.60
CA GLU A 129 -4.49 0.30 -23.40
C GLU A 129 -4.63 1.49 -24.36
N ALA A 130 -3.50 2.09 -24.74
CA ALA A 130 -3.42 3.12 -25.78
C ALA A 130 -3.41 2.54 -27.20
N GLY A 131 -3.47 1.21 -27.39
CA GLY A 131 -3.46 0.56 -28.71
C GLY A 131 -2.06 0.38 -29.33
N LEU A 132 -0.99 0.55 -28.54
CA LEU A 132 0.39 0.34 -28.95
C LEU A 132 0.94 -0.98 -28.39
N ASN A 133 1.96 -1.54 -29.05
CA ASN A 133 2.65 -2.74 -28.57
C ASN A 133 4.17 -2.62 -28.80
N THR A 134 4.90 -3.66 -28.43
CA THR A 134 6.37 -3.70 -28.53
C THR A 134 6.93 -3.66 -29.95
N SER A 135 6.08 -3.87 -30.97
CA SER A 135 6.42 -3.71 -32.39
C SER A 135 5.98 -2.36 -32.98
N SER A 136 5.26 -1.53 -32.22
CA SER A 136 4.84 -0.21 -32.67
C SER A 136 6.03 0.73 -32.85
N GLY A 137 5.99 1.53 -33.91
CA GLY A 137 6.97 2.56 -34.21
C GLY A 137 6.48 3.97 -33.84
N ILE A 138 7.31 4.96 -34.13
CA ILE A 138 6.97 6.37 -33.90
C ILE A 138 5.72 6.82 -34.68
N GLY A 139 5.50 6.29 -35.89
CA GLY A 139 4.32 6.62 -36.71
C GLY A 139 3.01 6.16 -36.06
N ASP A 140 3.02 5.01 -35.38
CA ASP A 140 1.84 4.52 -34.65
C ASP A 140 1.53 5.44 -33.46
N PHE A 141 2.57 5.85 -32.72
CA PHE A 141 2.43 6.81 -31.62
C PHE A 141 1.87 8.16 -32.09
N GLU A 142 2.32 8.67 -33.24
CA GLU A 142 1.84 9.92 -33.84
C GLU A 142 0.34 9.87 -34.19
N SER A 143 -0.15 8.70 -34.60
CA SER A 143 -1.53 8.50 -35.06
C SER A 143 -2.57 8.37 -33.93
N LEU A 144 -2.15 8.31 -32.66
CA LEU A 144 -3.05 8.16 -31.52
C LEU A 144 -3.99 9.36 -31.33
N GLU A 145 -5.30 9.14 -31.48
CA GLU A 145 -6.31 10.20 -31.28
C GLU A 145 -6.56 10.55 -29.81
N ASN A 146 -6.52 9.58 -28.89
CA ASN A 146 -6.81 9.75 -27.46
C ASN A 146 -5.60 9.40 -26.59
N ARG A 147 -4.59 10.26 -26.58
CA ARG A 147 -3.34 10.02 -25.87
C ARG A 147 -3.38 10.48 -24.41
N PRO A 148 -3.06 9.62 -23.42
CA PRO A 148 -2.86 10.05 -22.03
C PRO A 148 -1.72 11.08 -21.91
N ASP A 149 -1.91 12.10 -21.05
CA ASP A 149 -0.98 13.23 -20.93
C ASP A 149 0.45 12.81 -20.57
N ARG A 150 0.59 11.82 -19.70
CA ARG A 150 1.87 11.33 -19.18
C ARG A 150 2.42 10.11 -19.91
N LEU A 151 1.85 9.71 -21.05
CA LEU A 151 2.27 8.50 -21.76
C LEU A 151 3.73 8.63 -22.25
N GLY A 152 4.63 7.87 -21.62
CA GLY A 152 5.95 7.57 -22.15
C GLY A 152 5.87 6.45 -23.20
N PHE A 153 6.80 6.44 -24.16
CA PHE A 153 6.82 5.42 -25.20
C PHE A 153 8.25 4.99 -25.54
N LEU A 154 8.52 3.69 -25.38
CA LEU A 154 9.79 3.07 -25.74
C LEU A 154 9.62 2.26 -27.02
N TYR A 155 10.44 2.53 -28.03
CA TYR A 155 10.37 1.83 -29.31
C TYR A 155 11.77 1.58 -29.89
N LYS A 156 11.84 0.67 -30.87
CA LYS A 156 13.04 0.47 -31.68
C LYS A 156 12.98 1.39 -32.90
N ASP A 157 13.93 2.32 -33.00
CA ASP A 157 14.25 3.00 -34.24
C ASP A 157 15.13 2.07 -35.09
N ASP A 158 14.89 2.01 -36.40
CA ASP A 158 15.64 1.23 -37.41
C ASP A 158 15.99 -0.26 -37.13
N GLY A 159 15.47 -0.85 -36.05
CA GLY A 159 15.66 -2.26 -35.67
C GLY A 159 16.84 -2.51 -34.72
N GLU A 160 17.80 -1.58 -34.63
CA GLU A 160 19.02 -1.71 -33.83
C GLU A 160 19.04 -0.75 -32.63
N HIS A 161 18.44 0.44 -32.75
CA HIS A 161 18.52 1.49 -31.74
C HIS A 161 17.23 1.64 -30.94
N TYR A 162 17.32 1.81 -29.62
CA TYR A 162 16.15 2.09 -28.79
C TYR A 162 16.02 3.58 -28.52
N ARG A 163 14.78 4.07 -28.60
CA ARG A 163 14.43 5.45 -28.26
C ARG A 163 13.27 5.51 -27.29
N LEU A 164 13.36 6.45 -26.36
CA LEU A 164 12.38 6.71 -25.31
C LEU A 164 11.82 8.12 -25.49
N LEU A 165 10.51 8.20 -25.73
CA LEU A 165 9.75 9.46 -25.69
C LEU A 165 9.21 9.68 -24.29
N LEU A 166 9.44 10.87 -23.76
CA LEU A 166 8.91 11.32 -22.48
C LEU A 166 8.15 12.64 -22.67
N PRO A 167 6.91 12.78 -22.18
CA PRO A 167 6.23 14.07 -22.22
C PRO A 167 6.97 15.06 -21.33
N LYS A 168 7.29 16.25 -21.84
CA LYS A 168 8.06 17.26 -21.12
C LYS A 168 7.15 18.01 -20.15
N MET A 169 6.77 17.33 -19.08
CA MET A 169 5.91 17.85 -18.02
C MET A 169 6.31 17.31 -16.67
N LYS A 170 5.98 18.05 -15.61
CA LYS A 170 6.24 17.64 -14.24
C LYS A 170 5.50 16.32 -13.93
N GLY A 171 6.25 15.36 -13.41
CA GLY A 171 5.77 14.03 -13.05
C GLY A 171 5.79 12.99 -14.18
N ALA A 172 6.37 13.30 -15.34
CA ALA A 172 6.58 12.31 -16.40
C ALA A 172 7.63 11.25 -16.02
N VAL A 173 8.57 11.60 -15.14
CA VAL A 173 9.64 10.72 -14.68
C VAL A 173 9.51 10.50 -13.18
N LEU A 174 9.25 9.27 -12.76
CA LEU A 174 9.22 8.88 -11.35
C LEU A 174 10.61 8.46 -10.91
N VAL A 175 11.22 9.21 -9.99
CA VAL A 175 12.56 8.91 -9.47
C VAL A 175 12.49 7.87 -8.38
N ILE A 176 13.22 6.77 -8.57
CA ILE A 176 13.31 5.62 -7.67
C ILE A 176 14.49 5.78 -6.70
N ASP A 177 15.64 6.22 -7.21
CA ASP A 177 16.83 6.56 -6.43
C ASP A 177 17.56 7.76 -7.03
N GLY A 178 18.09 8.63 -6.16
CA GLY A 178 18.80 9.85 -6.54
C GLY A 178 18.09 11.15 -6.17
N GLN A 179 17.01 11.11 -5.38
CA GLN A 179 16.26 12.31 -4.97
C GLN A 179 17.09 13.43 -4.33
N HIS A 180 18.04 13.13 -3.41
CA HIS A 180 18.91 14.17 -2.83
C HIS A 180 19.83 14.79 -3.88
N ARG A 181 20.24 14.02 -4.89
CA ARG A 181 21.04 14.52 -6.02
C ARG A 181 20.21 15.45 -6.90
N LEU A 182 18.96 15.08 -7.18
CA LEU A 182 18.05 15.94 -7.95
C LEU A 182 17.68 17.22 -7.21
N GLU A 183 17.41 17.16 -5.91
CA GLU A 183 17.17 18.38 -5.13
C GLU A 183 18.43 19.25 -5.02
N GLY A 184 19.61 18.65 -4.90
CA GLY A 184 20.87 19.39 -4.96
C GLY A 184 21.09 20.07 -6.32
N LEU A 185 20.81 19.34 -7.42
CA LEU A 185 20.83 19.88 -8.78
C LEU A 185 19.80 21.00 -8.96
N ARG A 186 18.58 20.83 -8.45
CA ARG A 186 17.53 21.87 -8.49
C ARG A 186 17.99 23.14 -7.79
N LEU A 187 18.52 23.03 -6.57
CA LEU A 187 19.06 24.16 -5.82
C LEU A 187 20.21 24.85 -6.56
N TRP A 188 21.04 24.09 -7.27
CA TRP A 188 22.15 24.64 -8.04
C TRP A 188 21.66 25.37 -9.30
N LEU A 189 20.75 24.75 -10.05
CA LEU A 189 20.10 25.35 -11.22
C LEU A 189 19.31 26.62 -10.89
N ASP A 190 18.71 26.69 -9.71
CA ASP A 190 18.00 27.90 -9.24
C ASP A 190 18.97 29.09 -9.01
N ASN A 191 20.26 28.82 -8.77
CA ASN A 191 21.28 29.83 -8.44
C ASN A 191 22.21 30.18 -9.62
N GLU A 192 22.41 29.27 -10.58
CA GLU A 192 23.29 29.47 -11.74
C GLU A 192 22.52 29.65 -13.05
N GLN A 193 22.81 30.74 -13.78
CA GLN A 193 22.14 31.04 -15.05
C GLN A 193 22.64 30.22 -16.25
N ASN A 194 23.69 29.40 -16.11
CA ASN A 194 24.29 28.70 -17.24
C ASN A 194 24.73 27.27 -16.93
N ALA A 195 23.76 26.39 -16.70
CA ALA A 195 23.96 24.94 -16.59
C ALA A 195 23.84 24.20 -17.94
N ASP A 196 23.85 24.93 -19.05
CA ASP A 196 23.78 24.36 -20.39
C ASP A 196 24.99 23.45 -20.62
N GLY A 197 24.72 22.17 -20.87
CA GLY A 197 25.75 21.14 -21.06
C GLY A 197 25.94 20.18 -19.88
N TYR A 198 25.35 20.44 -18.72
CA TYR A 198 25.40 19.50 -17.60
C TYR A 198 24.42 18.34 -17.79
N ASN A 199 24.96 17.16 -18.08
CA ASN A 199 24.18 15.95 -18.34
C ASN A 199 24.34 14.96 -17.18
N VAL A 200 23.27 14.23 -16.90
CA VAL A 200 23.23 13.16 -15.90
C VAL A 200 22.93 11.82 -16.57
N LEU A 201 23.45 10.75 -15.98
CA LEU A 201 23.14 9.38 -16.38
C LEU A 201 21.86 8.93 -15.66
N VAL A 202 20.89 8.44 -16.42
CA VAL A 202 19.60 7.94 -15.91
C VAL A 202 19.45 6.48 -16.32
N SER A 203 19.13 5.63 -15.34
CA SER A 203 18.78 4.23 -15.53
C SER A 203 17.27 4.08 -15.43
N PHE A 204 16.62 3.82 -16.56
CA PHE A 204 15.18 3.67 -16.69
C PHE A 204 14.75 2.20 -16.55
N ILE A 205 13.90 1.94 -15.57
CA ILE A 205 13.19 0.67 -15.39
C ILE A 205 11.83 0.81 -16.10
N VAL A 206 11.72 0.20 -17.28
CA VAL A 206 10.59 0.29 -18.22
C VAL A 206 10.13 -1.12 -18.60
N GLY A 207 8.83 -1.33 -18.80
CA GLY A 207 8.28 -2.64 -19.20
C GLY A 207 8.17 -3.63 -18.03
N TYR A 208 8.02 -3.12 -16.81
CA TYR A 208 7.84 -3.93 -15.60
C TYR A 208 6.57 -3.52 -14.88
N ASP A 209 5.85 -4.51 -14.36
CA ASP A 209 4.71 -4.27 -13.47
C ASP A 209 5.09 -3.34 -12.33
N ARG A 210 4.14 -2.48 -11.93
CA ARG A 210 4.36 -1.48 -10.88
C ARG A 210 4.78 -2.11 -9.54
N SER A 211 4.35 -3.34 -9.27
CA SER A 211 4.80 -4.14 -8.11
C SER A 211 6.30 -4.50 -8.15
N VAL A 212 6.83 -4.78 -9.34
CA VAL A 212 8.27 -5.02 -9.56
C VAL A 212 9.05 -3.73 -9.39
N ILE A 213 8.53 -2.61 -9.90
CA ILE A 213 9.10 -1.27 -9.71
C ILE A 213 9.14 -0.93 -8.20
N ALA A 214 8.06 -1.16 -7.46
CA ALA A 214 8.00 -0.97 -6.01
C ALA A 214 8.99 -1.88 -5.25
N LYS A 215 9.15 -3.13 -5.70
CA LYS A 215 10.15 -4.06 -5.14
C LYS A 215 11.59 -3.62 -5.42
N GLN A 216 11.87 -3.06 -6.60
CA GLN A 216 13.18 -2.50 -6.91
C GLN A 216 13.44 -1.22 -6.12
N PHE A 217 12.44 -0.35 -5.99
CA PHE A 217 12.46 0.81 -5.12
C PHE A 217 12.86 0.42 -3.70
N TYR A 218 12.24 -0.64 -3.17
CA TYR A 218 12.64 -1.22 -1.90
C TYR A 218 14.08 -1.72 -1.92
N THR A 219 14.42 -2.69 -2.79
CA THR A 219 15.73 -3.37 -2.77
C THR A 219 16.90 -2.39 -2.86
N ILE A 220 16.81 -1.42 -3.78
CA ILE A 220 17.83 -0.39 -4.01
C ILE A 220 17.99 0.56 -2.81
N ASN A 221 16.87 1.00 -2.23
CA ASN A 221 16.91 1.93 -1.09
C ASN A 221 17.22 1.22 0.26
N TYR A 222 17.08 -0.11 0.32
CA TYR A 222 17.02 -0.90 1.56
C TYR A 222 18.31 -1.62 1.94
N GLU A 223 19.15 -2.08 1.00
CA GLU A 223 20.40 -2.77 1.37
C GLU A 223 21.37 -1.88 2.17
N GLN A 224 21.14 -0.57 2.21
CA GLN A 224 21.91 0.37 3.04
C GLN A 224 21.24 0.76 4.38
N LYS A 225 19.99 0.34 4.69
CA LYS A 225 19.31 0.29 6.03
C LYS A 225 17.82 -0.05 5.87
N SER A 226 17.25 -0.83 6.81
CA SER A 226 15.89 -1.39 6.69
C SER A 226 14.74 -0.36 6.72
N VAL A 227 13.96 -0.28 5.65
CA VAL A 227 12.64 0.40 5.53
C VAL A 227 11.54 -0.37 6.26
N ASN A 228 10.49 0.34 6.71
CA ASN A 228 9.35 -0.26 7.40
C ASN A 228 8.50 -1.15 6.45
N LYS A 229 8.22 -2.40 6.84
CA LYS A 229 7.35 -3.34 6.10
C LYS A 229 5.97 -2.75 5.76
N SER A 230 5.45 -1.85 6.59
CA SER A 230 4.14 -1.22 6.37
C SER A 230 4.16 -0.24 5.19
N LEU A 231 5.28 0.48 5.01
CA LEU A 231 5.48 1.34 3.84
C LEU A 231 5.55 0.52 2.55
N LEU A 232 6.27 -0.62 2.55
CA LEU A 232 6.32 -1.52 1.40
C LEU A 232 4.93 -2.04 1.02
N LEU A 233 4.14 -2.48 2.00
CA LEU A 233 2.78 -2.98 1.78
C LEU A 233 1.88 -1.87 1.20
N HIS A 234 1.92 -0.66 1.77
CA HIS A 234 1.19 0.48 1.27
C HIS A 234 1.58 0.81 -0.18
N LEU A 235 2.88 0.93 -0.47
CA LEU A 235 3.37 1.16 -1.83
C LEU A 235 2.87 0.06 -2.79
N THR A 236 3.05 -1.21 -2.42
CA THR A 236 2.67 -2.33 -3.29
C THR A 236 1.18 -2.29 -3.64
N ALA A 237 0.32 -1.93 -2.67
CA ALA A 237 -1.11 -1.81 -2.88
C ALA A 237 -1.51 -0.57 -3.69
N GLU A 238 -0.93 0.60 -3.42
CA GLU A 238 -1.22 1.84 -4.17
C GLU A 238 -0.78 1.76 -5.63
N PHE A 239 0.25 0.96 -5.91
CA PHE A 239 0.75 0.72 -7.26
C PHE A 239 0.07 -0.45 -7.98
N SER A 240 -0.74 -1.27 -7.29
CA SER A 240 -1.43 -2.40 -7.91
C SER A 240 -2.69 -1.94 -8.66
N GLN A 241 -2.89 -2.44 -9.88
CA GLN A 241 -4.17 -2.33 -10.61
C GLN A 241 -5.12 -3.49 -10.25
N ASP A 242 -4.58 -4.59 -9.72
CA ASP A 242 -5.33 -5.76 -9.31
C ASP A 242 -5.65 -5.74 -7.83
N LEU A 243 -6.86 -6.17 -7.48
CA LEU A 243 -7.28 -6.41 -6.11
C LEU A 243 -6.77 -7.78 -5.63
N ASP A 244 -5.43 -7.91 -5.59
CA ASP A 244 -4.74 -9.09 -5.08
C ASP A 244 -4.79 -9.19 -3.55
N GLU A 245 -4.26 -10.26 -2.95
CA GLU A 245 -4.28 -10.46 -1.49
C GLU A 245 -3.72 -9.26 -0.72
N VAL A 246 -2.61 -8.69 -1.20
CA VAL A 246 -1.91 -7.59 -0.52
C VAL A 246 -2.74 -6.31 -0.62
N THR A 247 -3.28 -6.02 -1.80
CA THR A 247 -4.09 -4.84 -2.09
C THR A 247 -5.42 -4.89 -1.34
N PHE A 248 -6.09 -6.05 -1.32
CA PHE A 248 -7.30 -6.25 -0.52
C PHE A 248 -7.06 -6.01 0.97
N LEU A 249 -6.04 -6.65 1.55
CA LEU A 249 -5.73 -6.50 2.98
C LEU A 249 -5.28 -5.09 3.33
N HIS A 250 -4.53 -4.43 2.44
CA HIS A 250 -4.19 -3.01 2.57
C HIS A 250 -5.45 -2.14 2.65
N ASN A 251 -6.35 -2.29 1.68
CA ASN A 251 -7.58 -1.51 1.62
C ASN A 251 -8.49 -1.78 2.83
N LEU A 252 -8.62 -3.03 3.26
CA LEU A 252 -9.35 -3.39 4.47
C LEU A 252 -8.78 -2.64 5.70
N VAL A 253 -7.47 -2.68 5.89
CA VAL A 253 -6.79 -2.00 6.99
C VAL A 253 -6.95 -0.47 6.90
N LYS A 254 -6.88 0.09 5.69
CA LYS A 254 -7.11 1.51 5.44
C LYS A 254 -8.52 1.93 5.85
N ILE A 255 -9.55 1.17 5.43
CA ILE A 255 -10.95 1.42 5.80
C ILE A 255 -11.13 1.38 7.33
N LEU A 256 -10.55 0.37 7.99
CA LEU A 256 -10.59 0.30 9.45
C LEU A 256 -9.92 1.52 10.10
N ASN A 257 -8.87 2.07 9.51
CA ASN A 257 -8.16 3.22 10.08
C ASN A 257 -8.87 4.58 9.87
N GLU A 258 -9.64 4.72 8.80
CA GLU A 258 -10.17 6.02 8.35
C GLU A 258 -11.65 6.23 8.65
N HIS A 259 -12.42 5.14 8.81
CA HIS A 259 -13.85 5.23 9.02
C HIS A 259 -14.19 5.72 10.44
N GLU A 260 -15.10 6.70 10.55
CA GLU A 260 -15.46 7.34 11.83
C GLU A 260 -16.02 6.34 12.86
N ASP A 261 -16.90 5.43 12.42
CA ASP A 261 -17.48 4.39 13.28
C ASP A 261 -16.54 3.20 13.52
N SER A 262 -15.37 3.17 12.88
CA SER A 262 -14.43 2.08 13.12
C SER A 262 -13.79 2.19 14.50
N PRO A 263 -13.68 1.09 15.26
CA PRO A 263 -12.94 1.07 16.52
C PRO A 263 -11.44 1.36 16.33
N PHE A 264 -10.93 1.30 15.09
CA PHE A 264 -9.55 1.58 14.71
C PHE A 264 -9.30 2.98 14.14
N LEU A 265 -10.29 3.87 14.13
CA LEU A 265 -10.13 5.24 13.64
C LEU A 265 -8.87 5.90 14.21
N GLY A 266 -7.91 6.25 13.33
CA GLY A 266 -6.66 6.93 13.71
C GLY A 266 -5.72 6.12 14.60
N ARG A 267 -5.80 4.78 14.59
CA ARG A 267 -4.98 3.90 15.47
C ARG A 267 -3.86 3.16 14.76
N ILE A 268 -3.91 3.11 13.44
CA ILE A 268 -3.04 2.25 12.65
C ILE A 268 -1.92 3.11 12.05
N LYS A 269 -0.67 2.75 12.34
CA LYS A 269 0.50 3.30 11.66
C LYS A 269 0.55 2.72 10.24
N MET A 270 -0.13 3.38 9.30
CA MET A 270 -0.23 2.92 7.91
C MET A 270 1.16 2.74 7.26
N LEU A 271 2.10 3.63 7.53
CA LEU A 271 3.48 3.53 7.03
C LEU A 271 4.45 2.98 8.07
N GLY A 272 3.88 2.52 9.19
CA GLY A 272 4.62 1.97 10.31
C GLY A 272 5.33 3.01 11.17
N VAL A 273 5.13 4.30 10.89
CA VAL A 273 5.45 5.44 11.76
C VAL A 273 4.17 6.17 12.14
N THR A 274 4.19 6.84 13.29
CA THR A 274 3.10 7.74 13.69
C THR A 274 3.14 8.98 12.78
N PRO A 275 2.00 9.44 12.21
CA PRO A 275 1.96 10.65 11.40
C PRO A 275 2.53 11.87 12.13
N GLU A 276 3.23 12.74 11.41
CA GLU A 276 3.84 13.93 12.01
C GLU A 276 2.78 14.89 12.57
N GLU A 277 1.61 14.96 11.93
CA GLU A 277 0.52 15.84 12.35
C GLU A 277 -0.11 15.43 13.68
N ALA A 278 0.05 14.18 14.11
CA ALA A 278 -0.46 13.71 15.39
C ALA A 278 0.25 14.45 16.54
N ARG A 279 -0.52 15.02 17.48
CA ARG A 279 0.02 15.81 18.61
C ARG A 279 -0.43 15.27 19.96
N GLY A 280 0.39 15.52 20.98
CA GLY A 280 0.05 15.21 22.37
C GLY A 280 -0.39 13.75 22.56
N ASP A 281 -1.51 13.57 23.26
CA ASP A 281 -2.02 12.25 23.63
C ASP A 281 -2.51 11.40 22.44
N GLU A 282 -2.87 12.02 21.32
CA GLU A 282 -3.30 11.32 20.09
C GLU A 282 -2.20 10.41 19.55
N ARG A 283 -0.92 10.76 19.77
CA ARG A 283 0.21 9.92 19.33
C ARG A 283 0.19 8.53 19.95
N TYR A 284 -0.38 8.38 21.14
CA TYR A 284 -0.47 7.09 21.82
C TYR A 284 -1.58 6.19 21.26
N LEU A 285 -2.59 6.77 20.61
CA LEU A 285 -3.66 6.03 19.93
C LEU A 285 -3.14 5.25 18.72
N TYR A 286 -2.06 5.71 18.09
CA TYR A 286 -1.31 4.96 17.07
C TYR A 286 -0.56 3.76 17.70
N SER A 287 -1.29 2.71 18.02
CA SER A 287 -0.86 1.60 18.87
C SER A 287 -0.51 0.31 18.11
N VAL A 288 -0.84 0.24 16.82
CA VAL A 288 -0.61 -0.93 15.96
C VAL A 288 -0.07 -0.50 14.59
N SER A 289 0.72 -1.35 13.93
CA SER A 289 1.18 -1.08 12.56
C SER A 289 0.33 -1.83 11.54
N GLN A 290 0.21 -1.26 10.35
CA GLN A 290 -0.47 -1.93 9.23
C GLN A 290 0.18 -3.29 8.92
N ALA A 291 1.51 -3.37 8.87
CA ALA A 291 2.17 -4.64 8.56
C ALA A 291 1.83 -5.75 9.55
N PHE A 292 1.65 -5.41 10.83
CA PHE A 292 1.24 -6.36 11.86
C PHE A 292 -0.16 -6.91 11.58
N LEU A 293 -1.12 -6.02 11.26
CA LEU A 293 -2.49 -6.40 10.96
C LEU A 293 -2.57 -7.25 9.69
N ILE A 294 -1.94 -6.81 8.59
CA ILE A 294 -1.90 -7.57 7.33
C ILE A 294 -1.30 -8.96 7.54
N GLU A 295 -0.26 -9.11 8.36
CA GLU A 295 0.34 -10.41 8.64
C GLU A 295 -0.59 -11.38 9.39
N HIS A 296 -1.43 -10.85 10.30
CA HIS A 296 -2.44 -11.66 10.98
C HIS A 296 -3.62 -11.95 10.06
N MET A 297 -4.15 -10.92 9.40
CA MET A 297 -5.33 -11.02 8.54
C MET A 297 -5.08 -11.86 7.28
N LYS A 298 -3.84 -11.92 6.79
CA LYS A 298 -3.47 -12.82 5.68
C LYS A 298 -3.82 -14.27 5.98
N ARG A 299 -3.76 -14.69 7.25
CA ARG A 299 -4.11 -16.06 7.64
C ARG A 299 -5.59 -16.36 7.48
N PHE A 300 -6.47 -15.36 7.47
CA PHE A 300 -7.90 -15.56 7.24
C PHE A 300 -8.23 -15.93 5.79
N ILE A 301 -7.35 -15.61 4.84
CA ILE A 301 -7.60 -15.79 3.40
C ILE A 301 -6.61 -16.73 2.72
N ASP A 302 -5.54 -17.13 3.41
CA ASP A 302 -4.50 -17.97 2.82
C ASP A 302 -4.86 -19.46 2.91
N LYS A 303 -5.07 -20.07 1.74
CA LYS A 303 -5.48 -21.48 1.58
C LYS A 303 -4.56 -22.49 2.27
N LYS A 304 -3.30 -22.14 2.54
CA LYS A 304 -2.37 -23.06 3.22
C LYS A 304 -2.79 -23.40 4.64
N PHE A 305 -3.68 -22.59 5.24
CA PHE A 305 -4.17 -22.81 6.60
C PHE A 305 -5.47 -23.59 6.68
N ILE A 306 -6.04 -24.08 5.56
CA ILE A 306 -7.33 -24.81 5.57
C ILE A 306 -7.34 -25.93 6.62
N ASP A 307 -6.23 -26.65 6.80
CA ASP A 307 -6.14 -27.77 7.74
C ASP A 307 -5.62 -27.37 9.14
N SER A 308 -5.36 -26.07 9.35
CA SER A 308 -4.86 -25.56 10.61
C SER A 308 -6.00 -25.30 11.59
N LYS A 309 -6.12 -26.09 12.66
CA LYS A 309 -7.11 -25.82 13.72
C LYS A 309 -6.93 -24.45 14.39
N ALA A 310 -5.69 -23.96 14.47
CA ALA A 310 -5.37 -22.69 15.14
C ALA A 310 -5.54 -21.46 14.25
N TYR A 311 -5.49 -21.64 12.91
CA TYR A 311 -5.48 -20.54 11.96
C TYR A 311 -6.40 -20.79 10.75
N THR A 312 -7.49 -21.56 10.95
CA THR A 312 -8.45 -21.88 9.88
C THR A 312 -8.82 -20.61 9.10
N PRO A 313 -8.71 -20.57 7.77
CA PRO A 313 -8.84 -19.34 7.00
C PRO A 313 -10.32 -18.98 6.80
N ILE A 314 -10.90 -18.37 7.84
CA ILE A 314 -12.34 -18.11 7.97
C ILE A 314 -12.93 -17.19 6.89
N PHE A 315 -12.09 -16.35 6.27
CA PHE A 315 -12.51 -15.42 5.22
C PHE A 315 -12.11 -15.87 3.81
N LEU A 316 -11.51 -17.06 3.63
CA LEU A 316 -11.07 -17.54 2.31
C LEU A 316 -12.23 -17.59 1.30
N TYR A 317 -13.36 -18.17 1.68
CA TYR A 317 -14.54 -18.23 0.82
C TYR A 317 -15.01 -16.82 0.41
N TYR A 318 -15.15 -15.93 1.39
CA TYR A 318 -15.59 -14.55 1.19
C TYR A 318 -14.62 -13.76 0.31
N PHE A 319 -13.31 -13.94 0.51
CA PHE A 319 -12.29 -13.31 -0.33
C PHE A 319 -12.34 -13.80 -1.78
N GLN A 320 -12.69 -15.06 -2.03
CA GLN A 320 -12.86 -15.58 -3.39
C GLN A 320 -14.11 -15.05 -4.11
N HIS A 321 -15.09 -14.53 -3.35
CA HIS A 321 -16.34 -13.98 -3.88
C HIS A 321 -16.35 -12.47 -3.68
N ARG A 322 -15.91 -11.72 -4.70
CA ARG A 322 -15.71 -10.25 -4.62
C ARG A 322 -16.89 -9.48 -4.02
N ASN A 323 -18.12 -9.85 -4.38
CA ASN A 323 -19.35 -9.26 -3.85
C ASN A 323 -19.52 -9.41 -2.32
N MET A 324 -18.77 -10.30 -1.67
CA MET A 324 -18.79 -10.55 -0.23
C MET A 324 -17.58 -9.93 0.50
N HIS A 325 -16.70 -9.20 -0.19
CA HIS A 325 -15.55 -8.53 0.43
C HIS A 325 -16.00 -7.55 1.50
N ILE A 326 -17.13 -6.89 1.27
CA ILE A 326 -17.65 -5.93 2.23
C ILE A 326 -18.07 -6.58 3.55
N ASP A 327 -18.55 -7.82 3.48
CA ASP A 327 -18.96 -8.54 4.66
C ASP A 327 -17.79 -8.83 5.59
N ILE A 328 -16.59 -9.06 5.04
CA ILE A 328 -15.36 -9.24 5.84
C ILE A 328 -15.07 -7.96 6.64
N ILE A 329 -15.11 -6.80 5.98
CA ILE A 329 -14.82 -5.51 6.61
C ILE A 329 -15.85 -5.21 7.70
N ARG A 330 -17.14 -5.39 7.38
CA ARG A 330 -18.26 -5.17 8.31
C ARG A 330 -18.17 -6.09 9.52
N PHE A 331 -17.90 -7.38 9.30
CA PHE A 331 -17.77 -8.36 10.36
C PHE A 331 -16.62 -8.02 11.31
N LEU A 332 -15.42 -7.70 10.78
CA LEU A 332 -14.28 -7.31 11.60
C LEU A 332 -14.52 -5.99 12.35
N SER A 333 -15.12 -4.99 11.70
CA SER A 333 -15.46 -3.71 12.33
C SER A 333 -16.40 -3.92 13.52
N ARG A 334 -17.49 -4.67 13.33
CA ARG A 334 -18.47 -4.99 14.39
C ARG A 334 -17.87 -5.82 15.52
N TYR A 335 -17.01 -6.79 15.19
CA TYR A 335 -16.30 -7.61 16.17
C TYR A 335 -15.43 -6.75 17.10
N PHE A 336 -14.63 -5.84 16.54
CA PHE A 336 -13.79 -4.96 17.36
C PHE A 336 -14.57 -3.83 18.02
N LEU A 337 -15.71 -3.40 17.46
CA LEU A 337 -16.59 -2.43 18.10
C LEU A 337 -17.24 -3.04 19.35
N ALA A 338 -17.67 -4.31 19.28
CA ALA A 338 -18.15 -5.04 20.45
C ALA A 338 -17.07 -5.13 21.55
N ILE A 339 -15.81 -5.43 21.19
CA ILE A 339 -14.70 -5.45 22.15
C ILE A 339 -14.49 -4.06 22.79
N LYS A 340 -14.52 -2.99 21.99
CA LYS A 340 -14.42 -1.60 22.47
C LYS A 340 -15.54 -1.24 23.45
N GLU A 341 -16.76 -1.72 23.21
CA GLU A 341 -17.90 -1.48 24.11
C GLU A 341 -17.84 -2.28 25.40
N LEU A 342 -17.33 -3.53 25.35
CA LEU A 342 -17.17 -4.37 26.55
C LEU A 342 -15.96 -3.98 27.41
N LYS A 343 -14.94 -3.35 26.82
CA LYS A 343 -13.68 -3.04 27.50
C LYS A 343 -13.36 -1.54 27.52
N SER A 344 -13.52 -0.93 28.70
CA SER A 344 -13.27 0.49 28.92
C SER A 344 -11.82 0.92 28.67
N ASP A 345 -10.86 0.01 28.76
CA ASP A 345 -9.44 0.26 28.55
C ASP A 345 -9.02 0.25 27.06
N TRP A 346 -9.96 0.11 26.12
CA TRP A 346 -9.69 0.18 24.66
C TRP A 346 -9.01 1.49 24.25
N ASN A 347 -9.45 2.60 24.83
CA ASN A 347 -8.93 3.95 24.56
C ASN A 347 -7.68 4.31 25.37
N ASP A 348 -7.13 3.38 26.17
CA ASP A 348 -5.93 3.60 26.97
C ASP A 348 -4.80 2.65 26.56
N PRO A 349 -4.23 2.81 25.36
CA PRO A 349 -3.03 2.09 24.97
C PRO A 349 -1.80 2.54 25.77
N GLN A 350 -1.85 3.48 26.70
CA GLN A 350 -0.69 3.78 27.54
C GLN A 350 -0.57 2.77 28.68
N ASN A 351 -1.70 2.42 29.30
CA ASN A 351 -1.74 1.53 30.46
C ASN A 351 -2.25 0.12 30.14
N SER A 352 -2.92 -0.07 29.00
CA SER A 352 -3.42 -1.37 28.53
C SER A 352 -2.68 -1.87 27.28
N ILE A 353 -2.62 -3.19 27.13
CA ILE A 353 -2.17 -3.86 25.90
C ILE A 353 -3.32 -4.27 24.98
N LEU A 354 -4.57 -4.08 25.41
CA LEU A 354 -5.79 -4.47 24.70
C LEU A 354 -5.80 -3.98 23.25
N SER A 355 -5.63 -2.67 23.05
CA SER A 355 -5.66 -2.04 21.73
C SER A 355 -4.28 -1.93 21.08
N LYS A 356 -3.26 -2.65 21.59
CA LYS A 356 -1.93 -2.76 20.96
C LYS A 356 -1.84 -4.01 20.10
N GLY A 357 -0.76 -4.11 19.32
CA GLY A 357 -0.47 -5.29 18.49
C GLY A 357 -0.72 -6.63 19.19
N MET A 358 -0.24 -6.84 20.43
CA MET A 358 -0.45 -8.12 21.13
C MET A 358 -1.92 -8.42 21.46
N GLY A 359 -2.67 -7.45 21.99
CA GLY A 359 -4.09 -7.62 22.31
C GLY A 359 -4.94 -7.80 21.05
N ILE A 360 -4.78 -6.91 20.07
CA ILE A 360 -5.46 -7.00 18.76
C ILE A 360 -5.12 -8.32 18.08
N GLY A 361 -3.84 -8.70 18.05
CA GLY A 361 -3.39 -9.98 17.51
C GLY A 361 -4.05 -11.17 18.20
N ALA A 362 -4.18 -11.15 19.53
CA ALA A 362 -4.85 -12.22 20.26
C ALA A 362 -6.33 -12.36 19.91
N PHE A 363 -7.06 -11.25 19.76
CA PHE A 363 -8.45 -11.26 19.31
C PHE A 363 -8.60 -11.74 17.86
N LEU A 364 -7.68 -11.38 16.95
CA LEU A 364 -7.64 -11.92 15.59
C LEU A 364 -7.36 -13.43 15.59
N VAL A 365 -6.43 -13.89 16.45
CA VAL A 365 -6.12 -15.32 16.56
C VAL A 365 -7.30 -16.10 17.16
N ALA A 366 -7.96 -15.57 18.19
CA ALA A 366 -9.15 -16.17 18.78
C ALA A 366 -10.31 -16.23 17.77
N LEU A 367 -10.40 -15.28 16.84
CA LEU A 367 -11.45 -15.26 15.82
C LEU A 367 -11.39 -16.48 14.88
N HIS A 368 -10.20 -17.02 14.60
CA HIS A 368 -10.05 -18.25 13.80
C HIS A 368 -10.76 -19.46 14.44
N THR A 369 -10.93 -19.46 15.76
CA THR A 369 -11.61 -20.53 16.50
C THR A 369 -13.07 -20.18 16.80
N ILE A 370 -13.37 -18.92 17.10
CA ILE A 370 -14.74 -18.45 17.40
C ILE A 370 -15.63 -18.50 16.16
N PHE A 371 -15.14 -18.05 15.00
CA PHE A 371 -15.96 -17.94 13.79
C PHE A 371 -16.55 -19.27 13.31
N PRO A 372 -15.82 -20.41 13.26
CA PRO A 372 -16.42 -21.70 12.90
C PRO A 372 -17.66 -22.05 13.70
N ILE A 373 -17.70 -21.74 15.00
CA ILE A 373 -18.86 -21.99 15.86
C ILE A 373 -20.03 -21.10 15.43
N ILE A 374 -19.79 -19.79 15.29
CA ILE A 374 -20.78 -18.82 14.79
C ILE A 374 -21.35 -19.31 13.45
N PHE A 375 -20.49 -19.73 12.54
CA PHE A 375 -20.87 -20.16 11.20
C PHE A 375 -21.72 -21.44 11.21
N VAL A 376 -21.32 -22.44 11.99
CA VAL A 376 -21.98 -23.76 12.01
C VAL A 376 -23.29 -23.71 12.78
N ASN A 377 -23.28 -23.09 13.97
CA ASN A 377 -24.40 -23.13 14.91
C ASN A 377 -25.41 -22.01 14.66
N ASP A 378 -24.94 -20.79 14.42
CA ASP A 378 -25.81 -19.61 14.41
C ASP A 378 -26.14 -19.14 12.98
N LEU A 379 -25.17 -19.21 12.06
CA LEU A 379 -25.41 -18.88 10.65
C LEU A 379 -25.95 -20.07 9.83
N GLY A 380 -26.06 -21.25 10.44
CA GLY A 380 -26.60 -22.44 9.79
C GLY A 380 -25.82 -22.88 8.53
N ARG A 381 -24.50 -22.60 8.49
CA ARG A 381 -23.60 -22.85 7.35
C ARG A 381 -23.92 -22.06 6.09
N ASP A 382 -24.67 -20.97 6.21
CA ASP A 382 -24.98 -20.06 5.11
C ASP A 382 -24.01 -18.86 5.12
N PRO A 383 -23.10 -18.77 4.13
CA PRO A 383 -22.16 -17.65 4.07
C PRO A 383 -22.85 -16.31 3.84
N ASN A 384 -24.06 -16.25 3.28
CA ASN A 384 -24.72 -14.97 3.02
C ASN A 384 -25.19 -14.27 4.31
N LYS A 385 -25.29 -15.01 5.42
CA LYS A 385 -25.74 -14.48 6.71
C LYS A 385 -24.64 -13.79 7.52
N ILE A 386 -23.39 -13.81 7.07
CA ILE A 386 -22.29 -13.14 7.77
C ILE A 386 -22.58 -11.64 8.00
N GLY A 387 -23.29 -11.01 7.07
CA GLY A 387 -23.65 -9.58 7.14
C GLY A 387 -24.72 -9.27 8.18
N GLU A 388 -25.44 -10.28 8.66
CA GLU A 388 -26.48 -10.18 9.69
C GLU A 388 -25.89 -10.13 11.12
N VAL A 389 -24.62 -10.53 11.28
CA VAL A 389 -23.94 -10.56 12.57
C VAL A 389 -23.75 -9.13 13.10
N SER A 390 -24.44 -8.82 14.21
CA SER A 390 -24.48 -7.48 14.81
C SER A 390 -23.43 -7.29 15.91
N VAL A 391 -23.23 -6.05 16.34
CA VAL A 391 -22.37 -5.71 17.49
C VAL A 391 -22.90 -6.36 18.77
N ASP A 392 -24.22 -6.30 19.02
CA ASP A 392 -24.84 -6.91 20.19
C ASP A 392 -24.69 -8.44 20.21
N TYR A 393 -24.77 -9.08 19.03
CA TYR A 393 -24.48 -10.50 18.93
C TYR A 393 -23.04 -10.80 19.36
N PHE A 394 -22.05 -10.03 18.88
CA PHE A 394 -20.66 -10.21 19.32
C PHE A 394 -20.48 -9.92 20.80
N LYS A 395 -21.22 -8.97 21.38
CA LYS A 395 -21.17 -8.70 22.82
C LYS A 395 -21.62 -9.91 23.64
N ASN A 396 -22.65 -10.62 23.16
CA ASN A 396 -23.08 -11.87 23.78
C ASN A 396 -22.03 -12.99 23.62
N VAL A 397 -21.47 -13.16 22.41
CA VAL A 397 -20.43 -14.17 22.14
C VAL A 397 -19.16 -13.91 22.96
N LEU A 398 -18.82 -12.64 23.17
CA LEU A 398 -17.64 -12.22 23.91
C LEU A 398 -17.92 -11.91 25.38
N SER A 399 -19.11 -12.23 25.89
CA SER A 399 -19.43 -12.05 27.30
C SER A 399 -18.42 -12.81 28.16
N GLY A 400 -17.79 -12.13 29.11
CA GLY A 400 -16.73 -12.68 29.96
C GLY A 400 -15.36 -12.05 29.70
N ILE A 401 -15.11 -11.46 28.52
CA ILE A 401 -13.82 -10.79 28.25
C ILE A 401 -13.56 -9.61 29.19
N GLU A 402 -14.60 -9.06 29.85
CA GLU A 402 -14.47 -8.03 30.87
C GLU A 402 -13.51 -8.46 31.98
N ASN A 403 -13.51 -9.75 32.32
CA ASN A 403 -12.67 -10.36 33.36
C ASN A 403 -11.19 -10.48 32.96
N VAL A 404 -10.88 -10.42 31.65
CA VAL A 404 -9.49 -10.51 31.18
C VAL A 404 -8.77 -9.19 31.47
N ASN A 405 -7.70 -9.27 32.28
CA ASN A 405 -6.92 -8.10 32.67
C ASN A 405 -5.81 -7.78 31.65
N PHE A 406 -6.03 -6.77 30.81
CA PHE A 406 -5.06 -6.31 29.81
C PHE A 406 -4.11 -5.20 30.32
N THR A 407 -4.13 -4.84 31.60
CA THR A 407 -3.24 -3.79 32.11
C THR A 407 -1.78 -4.24 32.12
N ARG A 408 -0.86 -3.28 32.00
CA ARG A 408 0.59 -3.55 31.99
C ARG A 408 1.14 -4.15 33.28
N SER A 409 0.41 -4.09 34.38
CA SER A 409 0.73 -4.76 35.64
C SER A 409 0.13 -6.17 35.76
N GLY A 410 -0.62 -6.63 34.76
CA GLY A 410 -1.27 -7.94 34.73
C GLY A 410 -0.41 -9.09 34.24
N ASP A 411 -1.07 -10.23 34.01
CA ASP A 411 -0.48 -11.57 33.81
C ASP A 411 0.26 -11.79 32.48
N PHE A 412 0.25 -10.78 31.60
CA PHE A 412 0.74 -10.88 30.23
C PHE A 412 2.12 -10.23 30.01
N THR A 413 2.86 -9.96 31.08
CA THR A 413 4.24 -9.44 31.04
C THR A 413 5.29 -10.57 30.97
N GLY A 414 6.44 -10.32 30.32
CA GLY A 414 7.64 -11.19 30.44
C GLY A 414 7.82 -12.33 29.42
N VAL A 415 7.01 -12.44 28.36
CA VAL A 415 7.18 -13.43 27.27
C VAL A 415 7.39 -12.75 25.91
N GLY A 416 8.05 -13.44 24.97
CA GLY A 416 8.18 -12.97 23.59
C GLY A 416 6.82 -12.76 22.92
N SER A 417 6.74 -11.85 21.95
CA SER A 417 5.48 -11.34 21.36
C SER A 417 4.47 -12.44 20.95
N SER A 418 4.92 -13.51 20.28
CA SER A 418 4.06 -14.64 19.87
C SER A 418 3.56 -15.48 21.05
N GLY A 419 4.37 -15.62 22.11
CA GLY A 419 3.98 -16.33 23.33
C GLY A 419 2.92 -15.56 24.10
N THR A 420 3.04 -14.23 24.15
CA THR A 420 2.05 -13.34 24.77
C THR A 420 0.71 -13.37 24.05
N VAL A 421 0.71 -13.29 22.70
CA VAL A 421 -0.52 -13.43 21.89
C VAL A 421 -1.24 -14.73 22.18
N THR A 422 -0.52 -15.84 22.28
CA THR A 422 -1.11 -17.16 22.58
C THR A 422 -1.71 -17.23 23.99
N LYS A 423 -1.02 -16.68 25.00
CA LYS A 423 -1.53 -16.62 26.38
C LYS A 423 -2.81 -15.80 26.46
N ILE A 424 -2.82 -14.61 25.86
CA ILE A 424 -4.00 -13.74 25.84
C ILE A 424 -5.15 -14.44 25.11
N LYS A 425 -4.87 -15.06 23.95
CA LYS A 425 -5.88 -15.83 23.20
C LYS A 425 -6.52 -16.91 24.07
N ASN A 426 -5.72 -17.70 24.78
CA ASN A 426 -6.26 -18.74 25.65
C ASN A 426 -7.09 -18.15 26.80
N ALA A 427 -6.62 -17.08 27.45
CA ALA A 427 -7.39 -16.39 28.49
C ALA A 427 -8.74 -15.86 27.97
N ILE A 428 -8.77 -15.29 26.76
CA ILE A 428 -10.02 -14.86 26.10
C ILE A 428 -10.94 -16.07 25.92
N LEU A 429 -10.44 -17.17 25.34
CA LEU A 429 -11.25 -18.37 25.07
C LEU A 429 -11.76 -19.01 26.37
N ASP A 430 -10.96 -19.02 27.43
CA ASP A 430 -11.35 -19.57 28.73
C ASP A 430 -12.47 -18.74 29.38
N GLU A 431 -12.35 -17.41 29.39
CA GLU A 431 -13.35 -16.50 29.99
C GLU A 431 -14.67 -16.46 29.24
N ILE A 432 -14.65 -16.57 27.90
CA ILE A 432 -15.90 -16.67 27.11
C ILE A 432 -16.50 -18.09 27.14
N GLY A 433 -15.87 -19.03 27.86
CA GLY A 433 -16.34 -20.41 27.96
C GLY A 433 -16.29 -21.18 26.64
N TYR A 434 -15.29 -20.90 25.79
CA TYR A 434 -15.13 -21.53 24.47
C TYR A 434 -15.10 -23.06 24.57
N ARG A 435 -15.94 -23.72 23.76
CA ARG A 435 -15.99 -25.18 23.59
C ARG A 435 -16.17 -25.51 22.11
N ASP A 436 -15.20 -26.23 21.54
CA ASP A 436 -15.30 -26.81 20.20
C ASP A 436 -15.79 -28.27 20.33
N ASN A 437 -16.97 -28.54 19.79
CA ASN A 437 -17.59 -29.86 19.73
C ASN A 437 -17.46 -30.49 18.32
N GLY A 438 -16.59 -29.95 17.46
CA GLY A 438 -16.35 -30.40 16.10
C GLY A 438 -16.69 -29.36 15.03
N GLU A 439 -17.18 -28.19 15.42
CA GLU A 439 -17.55 -27.09 14.52
C GLU A 439 -16.36 -26.63 13.67
N VAL A 440 -15.14 -26.63 14.22
CA VAL A 440 -13.93 -26.29 13.45
C VAL A 440 -13.71 -27.27 12.31
N GLU A 441 -13.78 -28.57 12.58
CA GLU A 441 -13.59 -29.60 11.55
C GLU A 441 -14.72 -29.57 10.52
N GLU A 442 -15.95 -29.29 10.96
CA GLU A 442 -17.09 -29.14 10.09
C GLU A 442 -16.96 -27.93 9.16
N PHE A 443 -16.55 -26.78 9.69
CA PHE A 443 -16.27 -25.60 8.88
C PHE A 443 -15.15 -25.86 7.87
N GLN A 444 -14.07 -26.54 8.27
CA GLN A 444 -13.00 -26.92 7.36
C GLN A 444 -13.50 -27.82 6.22
N LYS A 445 -14.35 -28.82 6.53
CA LYS A 445 -14.99 -29.67 5.51
C LYS A 445 -15.86 -28.84 4.55
N TRP A 446 -16.67 -27.95 5.09
CA TRP A 446 -17.49 -27.02 4.30
C TRP A 446 -16.60 -26.17 3.38
N LEU A 447 -15.53 -25.57 3.90
CA LEU A 447 -14.62 -24.72 3.14
C LEU A 447 -13.96 -25.50 2.00
N ARG A 448 -13.44 -26.71 2.25
CA ARG A 448 -12.89 -27.58 1.20
C ARG A 448 -13.90 -27.90 0.10
N SER A 449 -15.18 -28.06 0.44
CA SER A 449 -16.24 -28.33 -0.55
C SER A 449 -16.58 -27.14 -1.45
N LYS A 450 -16.28 -25.92 -1.01
CA LYS A 450 -16.63 -24.67 -1.70
C LYS A 450 -15.46 -23.99 -2.40
N THR A 451 -14.24 -24.27 -1.94
CA THR A 451 -13.02 -23.70 -2.51
C THR A 451 -12.59 -24.57 -3.70
N LYS A 452 -12.52 -24.02 -4.92
CA LYS A 452 -11.90 -24.74 -6.04
C LYS A 452 -10.41 -24.91 -5.72
N PHE A 453 -9.94 -26.16 -5.68
CA PHE A 453 -8.53 -26.50 -5.48
C PHE A 453 -7.71 -26.28 -6.75
#